data_AF-A0A6B2E1Y0-F1
#
_entry.id   AF-A0A6B2E1Y0-F1
#
_cell.length_a   1.000
_cell.length_b   1.000
_cell.length_c   1.000
_cell.angle_alpha   90.00
_cell.angle_beta   90.00
_cell.angle_gamma   90.00
#
_symmetry.space_group_name_H-M   'P 1'
#
loop_
_entity.id
_entity.type
_entity.pdbx_description
1 polymer ?
#
loop_
_entity_poly.entity_id
_entity_poly.type
_entity_poly.pdbx_seq_one_letter_code
_entity_poly.pdbx_strand_id
1 'polypeptide(L)'
;MAAGALVTGFAPQVLREYALLADGERGALCGPRGDVCWLCAPGWSDSAVLSSLIGGTGSYTVSPVDTYVWGGYYEPGSLIWRNRWVTTSTTVECREALARPADPHRLVLLRRVEAVERDVRVHVRLDLADGFGRRSLRELRRHDDGTWTGRTGDLRVRWTGAVGDGLEFDLAVPSGGHHDLVLEISSRRLPDPVGADRLWEATEHAWDTDVPRFENSIAPRDTRHAYAVLRGLTTGTGGMVAAATLGLPERAEAGRNYDYRYVWLRDQCYAGLAAAVGEPHPLLDDALRFTTARVLDHGDRLLPAYRPDGTPPPGETRLDLPGYPGGADIVGNHVNSQFQLDALGELLQLHAAAARHGRLDADDRLATDVVLGLITEHWDAPEAGIWELQDEWWTHSRLACVAGLRALAREVPAHRGAELSGLADKLLAETTARCL
;
A
#
# COMPACT_ATOMS: atom_id res chain seq x y z
N MET A 1 18.62 41.04 -15.81
CA MET A 1 18.68 39.59 -16.10
C MET A 1 18.74 38.85 -14.78
N ALA A 2 17.60 38.37 -14.30
CA ALA A 2 17.50 37.40 -13.21
C ALA A 2 16.24 36.57 -13.46
N ALA A 3 16.24 35.87 -14.60
CA ALA A 3 15.39 34.72 -14.82
C ALA A 3 16.19 33.51 -14.34
N GLY A 4 15.76 32.87 -13.25
CA GLY A 4 16.39 31.66 -12.75
C GLY A 4 16.26 31.45 -11.24
N ALA A 5 15.04 31.22 -10.75
CA ALA A 5 14.80 30.54 -9.46
C ALA A 5 13.32 30.10 -9.30
N LEU A 6 12.71 29.50 -10.33
CA LEU A 6 11.34 28.95 -10.26
C LEU A 6 11.25 27.45 -10.59
N VAL A 7 12.37 26.73 -10.45
CA VAL A 7 12.38 25.26 -10.49
C VAL A 7 13.35 24.74 -9.43
N THR A 8 12.93 24.69 -8.18
CA THR A 8 13.50 23.75 -7.20
C THR A 8 12.35 23.18 -6.38
N GLY A 9 11.50 22.41 -7.08
CA GLY A 9 10.49 21.56 -6.45
C GLY A 9 11.15 20.57 -5.49
N PHE A 10 10.34 19.97 -4.61
CA PHE A 10 10.76 19.00 -3.62
C PHE A 10 11.50 17.81 -4.27
N ALA A 11 12.82 17.95 -4.50
CA ALA A 11 13.64 16.91 -5.10
C ALA A 11 13.52 15.60 -4.29
N PRO A 12 13.41 14.43 -4.93
CA PRO A 12 13.26 13.19 -4.19
C PRO A 12 14.36 12.99 -3.14
N GLN A 13 13.96 12.53 -1.96
CA GLN A 13 14.85 12.22 -0.83
C GLN A 13 15.18 10.73 -0.84
N VAL A 14 16.11 10.30 0.01
CA VAL A 14 16.38 8.87 0.17
C VAL A 14 15.13 8.15 0.68
N LEU A 15 14.81 6.98 0.13
CA LEU A 15 13.53 6.31 0.36
C LEU A 15 13.18 6.10 1.85
N ARG A 16 14.19 5.83 2.69
CA ARG A 16 14.03 5.62 4.13
C ARG A 16 13.53 6.85 4.91
N GLU A 17 13.55 8.03 4.31
CA GLU A 17 13.09 9.29 4.94
C GLU A 17 11.62 9.58 4.67
N TYR A 18 10.96 8.81 3.80
CA TYR A 18 9.52 8.93 3.57
C TYR A 18 8.73 8.11 4.58
N ALA A 19 7.67 8.71 5.11
CA ALA A 19 6.65 8.02 5.89
C ALA A 19 5.49 7.59 4.99
N LEU A 20 5.01 6.36 5.15
CA LEU A 20 3.82 5.83 4.53
C LEU A 20 2.61 6.15 5.40
N LEU A 21 1.64 6.85 4.82
CA LEU A 21 0.26 6.89 5.33
C LEU A 21 -0.56 5.91 4.50
N ALA A 22 -1.47 5.16 5.10
CA ALA A 22 -2.38 4.29 4.35
C ALA A 22 -3.71 4.09 5.10
N ASP A 23 -4.80 3.90 4.36
CA ASP A 23 -6.14 3.67 4.93
C ASP A 23 -6.75 2.30 4.57
N GLY A 24 -6.03 1.49 3.80
CA GLY A 24 -6.50 0.23 3.24
C GLY A 24 -6.83 0.34 1.75
N GLU A 25 -7.28 1.49 1.25
CA GLU A 25 -7.71 1.66 -0.15
C GLU A 25 -6.71 2.48 -0.99
N ARG A 26 -5.85 3.26 -0.34
CA ARG A 26 -4.69 3.96 -0.93
C ARG A 26 -3.61 4.24 0.12
N GLY A 27 -2.48 4.75 -0.38
CA GLY A 27 -1.37 5.21 0.43
C GLY A 27 -0.77 6.51 -0.09
N ALA A 28 -0.19 7.27 0.84
CA ALA A 28 0.54 8.50 0.57
C ALA A 28 1.96 8.39 1.12
N LEU A 29 2.93 8.97 0.41
CA LEU A 29 4.29 9.15 0.95
C LEU A 29 4.49 10.59 1.37
N CYS A 30 4.77 10.81 2.66
CA CYS A 30 5.12 12.09 3.23
C CYS A 30 6.63 12.20 3.43
N GLY A 31 7.24 13.25 2.89
CA GLY A 31 8.66 13.53 2.96
C GLY A 31 9.08 14.35 4.16
N PRO A 32 10.40 14.49 4.37
CA PRO A 32 10.97 15.19 5.52
C PRO A 32 10.76 16.70 5.50
N ARG A 33 10.35 17.26 4.35
CA ARG A 33 9.99 18.68 4.22
C ARG A 33 8.48 18.91 4.33
N GLY A 34 7.74 17.89 4.75
CA GLY A 34 6.29 17.93 4.87
C GLY A 34 5.57 17.96 3.53
N ASP A 35 6.21 17.51 2.46
CA ASP A 35 5.57 17.27 1.18
C ASP A 35 4.96 15.88 1.13
N VAL A 36 3.67 15.77 0.83
CA VAL A 36 3.09 14.53 0.31
C VAL A 36 3.39 14.49 -1.18
N CYS A 37 4.33 13.64 -1.57
CA CYS A 37 4.93 13.58 -2.92
C CYS A 37 4.33 12.47 -3.81
N TRP A 38 3.56 11.57 -3.20
CA TRP A 38 2.88 10.48 -3.86
C TRP A 38 1.52 10.24 -3.23
N LEU A 39 0.47 10.16 -4.04
CA LEU A 39 -0.87 9.73 -3.64
C LEU A 39 -1.71 9.41 -4.89
N CYS A 40 -2.22 8.18 -4.96
CA CYS A 40 -3.20 7.76 -5.97
C CYS A 40 -4.63 8.03 -5.50
N ALA A 41 -5.53 8.31 -6.46
CA ALA A 41 -6.92 8.60 -6.15
C ALA A 41 -7.88 8.09 -7.25
N PRO A 42 -9.04 7.49 -6.87
CA PRO A 42 -9.48 7.24 -5.50
C PRO A 42 -8.82 6.03 -4.83
N GLY A 43 -8.20 5.09 -5.55
CA GLY A 43 -7.60 3.87 -4.97
C GLY A 43 -6.16 3.60 -5.41
N TRP A 44 -5.59 2.50 -4.92
CA TRP A 44 -4.20 2.08 -5.17
C TRP A 44 -3.79 2.07 -6.64
N SER A 45 -4.63 1.49 -7.49
CA SER A 45 -4.30 1.19 -8.89
C SER A 45 -4.80 2.25 -9.89
N ASP A 46 -5.29 3.38 -9.38
CA ASP A 46 -5.68 4.55 -10.17
C ASP A 46 -4.48 5.48 -10.44
N SER A 47 -4.68 6.55 -11.21
CA SER A 47 -3.62 7.53 -11.44
C SER A 47 -3.27 8.34 -10.19
N ALA A 48 -2.01 8.74 -10.10
CA ALA A 48 -1.54 9.62 -9.05
C ALA A 48 -2.06 11.06 -9.25
N VAL A 49 -2.57 11.67 -8.18
CA VAL A 49 -2.94 13.10 -8.09
C VAL A 49 -1.81 13.95 -7.47
N LEU A 50 -0.92 13.30 -6.73
CA LEU A 50 0.36 13.80 -6.25
C LEU A 50 1.43 12.86 -6.81
N SER A 51 2.34 13.35 -7.66
CA SER A 51 3.26 12.49 -8.42
C SER A 51 4.69 13.03 -8.52
N SER A 52 5.04 14.01 -7.68
CA SER A 52 6.37 14.61 -7.67
C SER A 52 7.49 13.61 -7.34
N LEU A 53 7.18 12.50 -6.65
CA LEU A 53 8.13 11.41 -6.38
C LEU A 53 8.83 10.88 -7.64
N ILE A 54 8.09 10.80 -8.76
CA ILE A 54 8.60 10.30 -10.05
C ILE A 54 8.80 11.42 -11.08
N GLY A 55 8.85 12.68 -10.62
CA GLY A 55 9.04 13.85 -11.47
C GLY A 55 7.79 14.35 -12.19
N GLY A 56 6.60 13.84 -11.84
CA GLY A 56 5.33 14.43 -12.25
C GLY A 56 4.99 15.70 -11.47
N THR A 57 3.83 16.29 -11.74
CA THR A 57 3.33 17.44 -10.97
C THR A 57 2.39 17.00 -9.84
N GLY A 58 2.02 17.95 -8.98
CA GLY A 58 1.18 17.70 -7.81
C GLY A 58 2.00 17.32 -6.58
N SER A 59 1.84 18.13 -5.54
CA SER A 59 2.42 17.95 -4.21
C SER A 59 1.53 18.66 -3.18
N TYR A 60 1.41 18.11 -1.98
CA TYR A 60 0.76 18.81 -0.88
C TYR A 60 1.74 19.06 0.25
N THR A 61 2.13 20.31 0.45
CA THR A 61 3.17 20.71 1.41
C THR A 61 2.58 21.40 2.63
N VAL A 62 3.07 21.01 3.82
CA VAL A 62 3.00 21.78 5.06
C VAL A 62 4.40 21.74 5.67
N SER A 63 5.13 22.84 5.61
CA SER A 63 6.53 22.93 6.04
C SER A 63 6.71 24.10 7.01
N PRO A 64 7.55 24.00 8.04
CA PRO A 64 7.95 25.19 8.80
C PRO A 64 8.54 26.27 7.88
N VAL A 65 8.25 27.53 8.19
CA VAL A 65 8.81 28.70 7.47
C VAL A 65 10.29 28.90 7.84
N ASP A 66 10.65 28.65 9.10
CA ASP A 66 12.01 28.78 9.61
C ASP A 66 12.87 27.57 9.21
N THR A 67 14.20 27.71 9.27
CA THR A 67 15.11 26.58 9.09
C THR A 67 14.92 25.53 10.19
N TYR A 68 15.00 24.25 9.83
CA TYR A 68 14.73 23.15 10.75
C TYR A 68 15.66 21.95 10.59
N VAL A 69 15.67 21.11 11.62
CA VAL A 69 16.10 19.71 11.57
C VAL A 69 14.85 18.82 11.63
N TRP A 70 14.76 17.87 10.70
CA TRP A 70 13.63 16.96 10.59
C TRP A 70 13.79 15.70 11.45
N GLY A 71 12.66 15.20 11.93
CA GLY A 71 12.47 13.85 12.44
C GLY A 71 10.98 13.49 12.44
N GLY A 72 10.63 12.41 13.12
CA GLY A 72 9.23 12.04 13.29
C GLY A 72 9.09 10.61 13.77
N TYR A 73 7.85 10.21 14.01
CA TYR A 73 7.53 8.86 14.44
C TYR A 73 6.06 8.52 14.14
N TYR A 74 5.77 7.24 13.96
CA TYR A 74 4.39 6.76 13.95
C TYR A 74 3.84 6.68 15.36
N GLU A 75 2.58 7.07 15.52
CA GLU A 75 1.87 6.80 16.76
C GLU A 75 1.70 5.28 16.95
N PRO A 76 1.92 4.75 18.18
CA PRO A 76 2.01 3.31 18.40
C PRO A 76 0.78 2.53 17.90
N GLY A 77 1.02 1.56 17.02
CA GLY A 77 -0.04 0.70 16.48
C GLY A 77 -0.90 1.37 15.41
N SER A 78 -0.39 2.36 14.71
CA SER A 78 -1.09 3.04 13.61
C SER A 78 -0.13 3.44 12.49
N LEU A 79 -0.69 3.89 11.37
CA LEU A 79 0.02 4.67 10.35
C LEU A 79 -0.32 6.17 10.43
N ILE A 80 -0.60 6.66 11.65
CA ILE A 80 -0.65 8.10 11.92
C ILE A 80 0.78 8.57 12.14
N TRP A 81 1.27 9.42 11.25
CA TRP A 81 2.62 9.96 11.31
C TRP A 81 2.65 11.29 12.04
N ARG A 82 3.58 11.44 12.99
CA ARG A 82 3.94 12.74 13.56
C ARG A 82 5.21 13.24 12.90
N ASN A 83 5.03 14.12 11.93
CA ASN A 83 6.11 14.82 11.26
C ASN A 83 6.61 15.94 12.18
N ARG A 84 7.90 15.92 12.52
CA ARG A 84 8.45 16.81 13.55
C ARG A 84 9.62 17.59 13.01
N TRP A 85 9.60 18.90 13.24
CA TRP A 85 10.67 19.81 12.86
C TRP A 85 11.12 20.62 14.05
N VAL A 86 12.41 20.52 14.38
CA VAL A 86 13.04 21.37 15.40
C VAL A 86 13.61 22.59 14.70
N THR A 87 13.01 23.75 14.95
CA THR A 87 13.49 25.04 14.43
C THR A 87 14.43 25.70 15.44
N THR A 88 14.96 26.88 15.12
CA THR A 88 15.75 27.68 16.06
C THR A 88 14.93 28.25 17.23
N SER A 89 13.61 28.30 17.11
CA SER A 89 12.72 28.99 18.06
C SER A 89 11.78 28.04 18.81
N THR A 90 11.34 26.94 18.18
CA THR A 90 10.41 25.97 18.75
C THR A 90 10.37 24.64 17.97
N THR A 91 9.63 23.66 18.47
CA THR A 91 9.27 22.45 17.73
C THR A 91 7.94 22.66 17.02
N VAL A 92 7.89 22.35 15.73
CA VAL A 92 6.66 22.25 14.95
C VAL A 92 6.34 20.77 14.76
N GLU A 93 5.11 20.35 15.09
CA GLU A 93 4.62 19.02 14.75
C GLU A 93 3.45 19.12 13.77
N CYS A 94 3.43 18.23 12.79
CA CYS A 94 2.26 17.98 11.96
C CYS A 94 1.87 16.51 12.07
N ARG A 95 0.66 16.27 12.57
CA ARG A 95 0.07 14.94 12.64
C ARG A 95 -0.67 14.64 11.34
N GLU A 96 -0.39 13.50 10.74
CA GLU A 96 -0.78 13.20 9.35
C GLU A 96 -1.34 11.79 9.23
N ALA A 97 -2.47 11.67 8.55
CA ALA A 97 -3.11 10.37 8.33
C ALA A 97 -4.01 10.40 7.08
N LEU A 98 -4.13 9.25 6.42
CA LEU A 98 -5.32 8.97 5.63
C LEU A 98 -6.42 8.49 6.59
N ALA A 99 -7.58 9.12 6.53
CA ALA A 99 -8.64 8.89 7.51
C ALA A 99 -9.23 7.49 7.39
N ARG A 100 -9.60 6.91 8.55
CA ARG A 100 -10.24 5.59 8.63
C ARG A 100 -11.57 5.66 9.39
N PRO A 101 -12.54 4.78 9.10
CA PRO A 101 -12.54 3.74 8.06
C PRO A 101 -12.55 4.32 6.64
N ALA A 102 -11.91 3.60 5.70
CA ALA A 102 -11.78 4.06 4.33
C ALA A 102 -13.07 3.90 3.51
N ASP A 103 -13.27 4.80 2.55
CA ASP A 103 -14.27 4.69 1.47
C ASP A 103 -13.54 4.41 0.14
N PRO A 104 -13.83 3.32 -0.60
CA PRO A 104 -13.15 3.01 -1.86
C PRO A 104 -13.21 4.10 -2.94
N HIS A 105 -14.19 5.01 -2.86
CA HIS A 105 -14.41 6.09 -3.81
C HIS A 105 -14.04 7.48 -3.28
N ARG A 106 -13.67 7.62 -2.01
CA ARG A 106 -13.31 8.91 -1.39
C ARG A 106 -12.12 8.73 -0.47
N LEU A 107 -11.02 9.42 -0.78
CA LEU A 107 -9.91 9.59 0.14
C LEU A 107 -10.13 10.84 0.99
N VAL A 108 -9.63 10.80 2.22
CA VAL A 108 -9.59 11.93 3.14
C VAL A 108 -8.20 11.98 3.77
N LEU A 109 -7.40 12.98 3.42
CA LEU A 109 -6.08 13.23 3.98
C LEU A 109 -6.19 14.30 5.07
N LEU A 110 -5.84 13.92 6.29
CA LEU A 110 -5.84 14.75 7.49
C LEU A 110 -4.42 15.25 7.76
N ARG A 111 -4.28 16.55 7.99
CA ARG A 111 -3.04 17.17 8.46
C ARG A 111 -3.36 18.16 9.56
N ARG A 112 -2.86 17.92 10.76
CA ARG A 112 -3.04 18.77 11.94
C ARG A 112 -1.72 19.40 12.33
N VAL A 113 -1.61 20.71 12.22
CA VAL A 113 -0.42 21.46 12.67
C VAL A 113 -0.61 21.77 14.16
N GLU A 114 0.35 21.37 14.99
CA GLU A 114 0.30 21.52 16.44
C GLU A 114 1.40 22.47 16.93
N ALA A 115 1.00 23.46 17.72
CA ALA A 115 1.88 24.45 18.33
C ALA A 115 2.05 24.13 19.82
N VAL A 116 3.05 23.32 20.18
CA VAL A 116 3.15 22.79 21.56
C VAL A 116 3.59 23.87 22.56
N GLU A 117 4.69 24.58 22.27
CA GLU A 117 5.35 25.46 23.24
C GLU A 117 5.28 26.95 22.90
N ARG A 118 5.23 27.27 21.60
CA ARG A 118 5.22 28.64 21.08
C ARG A 118 4.35 28.68 19.83
N ASP A 119 4.01 29.88 19.42
CA ASP A 119 3.38 30.11 18.12
C ASP A 119 4.28 29.54 17.01
N VAL A 120 3.68 28.80 16.09
CA VAL A 120 4.37 28.23 14.93
C VAL A 120 3.83 28.85 13.66
N ARG A 121 4.70 28.96 12.65
CA ARG A 121 4.31 29.34 11.29
C ARG A 121 4.76 28.28 10.32
N VAL A 122 3.83 27.83 9.49
CA VAL A 122 4.08 26.86 8.43
C VAL A 122 3.63 27.42 7.09
N HIS A 123 4.42 27.15 6.06
CA HIS A 123 4.04 27.36 4.68
C HIS A 123 3.20 26.17 4.19
N VAL A 124 2.03 26.46 3.64
CA VAL A 124 1.07 25.47 3.12
C VAL A 124 0.91 25.69 1.62
N ARG A 125 1.04 24.61 0.83
CA ARG A 125 0.81 24.64 -0.62
C ARG A 125 0.11 23.37 -1.07
N LEU A 126 -1.03 23.51 -1.76
CA LEU A 126 -1.75 22.42 -2.40
C LEU A 126 -1.67 22.56 -3.93
N ASP A 127 -1.02 21.59 -4.57
CA ASP A 127 -1.01 21.41 -6.01
C ASP A 127 -1.51 20.00 -6.33
N LEU A 128 -2.59 19.90 -7.12
CA LEU A 128 -3.23 18.63 -7.48
C LEU A 128 -3.32 18.49 -9.00
N ALA A 129 -2.88 17.33 -9.50
CA ALA A 129 -2.95 17.01 -10.91
C ALA A 129 -3.10 15.51 -11.15
N ASP A 130 -4.30 15.10 -11.57
CA ASP A 130 -4.63 13.73 -11.95
C ASP A 130 -3.90 13.29 -13.24
N GLY A 131 -3.84 11.97 -13.46
CA GLY A 131 -3.16 11.38 -14.61
C GLY A 131 -1.64 11.50 -14.52
N PHE A 132 -1.07 11.41 -13.31
CA PHE A 132 0.36 11.59 -13.05
C PHE A 132 0.86 12.99 -13.47
N GLY A 133 0.08 14.02 -13.16
CA GLY A 133 0.43 15.40 -13.47
C GLY A 133 -0.16 15.98 -14.76
N ARG A 134 -0.91 15.19 -15.55
CA ARG A 134 -1.43 15.61 -16.86
C ARG A 134 -2.65 16.53 -16.79
N ARG A 135 -3.43 16.48 -15.70
CA ARG A 135 -4.72 17.17 -15.58
C ARG A 135 -4.77 18.01 -14.31
N SER A 136 -4.33 19.26 -14.38
CA SER A 136 -4.36 20.20 -13.25
C SER A 136 -5.77 20.45 -12.69
N LEU A 137 -5.82 20.95 -11.46
CA LEU A 137 -7.05 21.39 -10.80
C LEU A 137 -7.75 22.50 -11.61
N ARG A 138 -9.07 22.38 -11.75
CA ARG A 138 -9.97 23.32 -12.44
C ARG A 138 -11.24 23.55 -11.65
N GLU A 139 -12.07 24.49 -12.11
CA GLU A 139 -13.36 24.83 -11.49
C GLU A 139 -13.22 25.20 -10.00
N LEU A 140 -12.09 25.83 -9.66
CA LEU A 140 -11.76 26.18 -8.29
C LEU A 140 -12.70 27.27 -7.78
N ARG A 141 -13.31 27.02 -6.61
CA ARG A 141 -14.21 27.96 -5.92
C ARG A 141 -13.89 27.95 -4.45
N ARG A 142 -13.86 29.14 -3.84
CA ARG A 142 -13.83 29.34 -2.40
C ARG A 142 -15.22 29.71 -1.92
N HIS A 143 -15.69 29.03 -0.88
CA HIS A 143 -16.97 29.31 -0.22
C HIS A 143 -16.76 30.26 0.97
N ASP A 144 -17.84 30.85 1.47
CA ASP A 144 -17.78 31.86 2.55
C ASP A 144 -17.20 31.31 3.87
N ASP A 145 -17.31 30.00 4.09
CA ASP A 145 -16.73 29.28 5.23
C ASP A 145 -15.22 28.98 5.07
N GLY A 146 -14.60 29.46 3.98
CA GLY A 146 -13.19 29.22 3.66
C GLY A 146 -12.91 27.89 2.97
N THR A 147 -13.93 27.04 2.77
CA THR A 147 -13.77 25.76 2.07
C THR A 147 -13.47 26.00 0.59
N TRP A 148 -12.48 25.29 0.06
CA TRP A 148 -12.22 25.23 -1.38
C TRP A 148 -12.85 23.99 -1.99
N THR A 149 -13.41 24.15 -3.18
CA THR A 149 -13.85 23.03 -4.02
C THR A 149 -13.30 23.15 -5.42
N GLY A 150 -13.02 22.02 -6.06
CA GLY A 150 -12.54 22.00 -7.45
C GLY A 150 -12.65 20.61 -8.06
N ARG A 151 -12.06 20.45 -9.25
CA ARG A 151 -12.03 19.18 -9.98
C ARG A 151 -10.68 18.95 -10.62
N THR A 152 -10.24 17.71 -10.70
CA THR A 152 -9.06 17.29 -11.48
C THR A 152 -9.40 15.96 -12.15
N GLY A 153 -9.24 15.87 -13.47
CA GLY A 153 -9.85 14.76 -14.24
C GLY A 153 -11.34 14.62 -13.93
N ASP A 154 -11.80 13.43 -13.55
CA ASP A 154 -13.18 13.18 -13.13
C ASP A 154 -13.40 13.34 -11.62
N LEU A 155 -12.31 13.54 -10.87
CA LEU A 155 -12.32 13.63 -9.42
C LEU A 155 -12.86 14.99 -8.95
N ARG A 156 -13.58 14.93 -7.82
CA ARG A 156 -14.10 16.09 -7.08
C ARG A 156 -13.23 16.31 -5.86
N VAL A 157 -12.86 17.57 -5.63
CA VAL A 157 -11.97 17.97 -4.54
C VAL A 157 -12.72 18.89 -3.59
N ARG A 158 -12.57 18.65 -2.28
CA ARG A 158 -12.91 19.60 -1.22
C ARG A 158 -11.71 19.75 -0.29
N TRP A 159 -11.35 20.98 0.04
CA TRP A 159 -10.27 21.28 0.96
C TRP A 159 -10.74 22.28 2.01
N THR A 160 -10.78 21.84 3.26
CA THR A 160 -11.27 22.63 4.40
C THR A 160 -10.10 22.97 5.33
N GLY A 161 -10.18 24.13 5.99
CA GLY A 161 -9.14 24.66 6.87
C GLY A 161 -8.12 25.56 6.17
N ALA A 162 -8.22 25.77 4.85
CA ALA A 162 -7.36 26.73 4.16
C ALA A 162 -7.70 28.18 4.53
N VAL A 163 -6.69 28.99 4.85
CA VAL A 163 -6.90 30.39 5.32
C VAL A 163 -6.54 31.45 4.28
N GLY A 164 -5.91 31.07 3.16
CA GLY A 164 -5.49 31.99 2.10
C GLY A 164 -6.54 32.23 1.00
N ASP A 165 -6.28 33.26 0.18
CA ASP A 165 -7.02 33.59 -1.05
C ASP A 165 -6.61 32.74 -2.27
N GLY A 166 -5.73 31.77 -2.04
CA GLY A 166 -5.30 30.78 -3.02
C GLY A 166 -4.92 29.47 -2.35
N LEU A 167 -4.29 28.58 -3.12
CA LEU A 167 -3.86 27.27 -2.65
C LEU A 167 -2.45 27.27 -2.02
N GLU A 168 -1.88 28.45 -1.82
CA GLU A 168 -0.58 28.66 -1.22
C GLU A 168 -0.66 29.82 -0.23
N PHE A 169 -0.28 29.60 1.03
CA PHE A 169 -0.34 30.60 2.11
C PHE A 169 0.54 30.20 3.30
N ASP A 170 0.86 31.17 4.15
CA ASP A 170 1.46 30.91 5.45
C ASP A 170 0.36 30.82 6.52
N LEU A 171 0.41 29.75 7.31
CA LEU A 171 -0.50 29.47 8.41
C LEU A 171 0.22 29.72 9.74
N ALA A 172 -0.37 30.59 10.58
CA ALA A 172 0.06 30.79 11.96
C ALA A 172 -0.84 29.99 12.91
N VAL A 173 -0.24 29.20 13.80
CA VAL A 173 -0.96 28.45 14.84
C VAL A 173 -0.48 28.95 16.20
N PRO A 174 -1.37 29.53 17.04
CA PRO A 174 -1.02 30.01 18.37
C PRO A 174 -0.58 28.90 19.31
N SER A 175 0.34 29.21 20.23
CA SER A 175 0.82 28.32 21.27
C SER A 175 -0.32 27.62 22.03
N GLY A 176 -0.20 26.32 22.23
CA GLY A 176 -1.21 25.46 22.85
C GLY A 176 -2.39 25.10 21.93
N GLY A 177 -2.43 25.64 20.72
CA GLY A 177 -3.46 25.37 19.72
C GLY A 177 -3.04 24.36 18.66
N HIS A 178 -4.01 24.01 17.83
CA HIS A 178 -3.78 23.25 16.61
C HIS A 178 -4.65 23.80 15.47
N HIS A 179 -4.30 23.45 14.23
CA HIS A 179 -5.08 23.79 13.05
C HIS A 179 -5.15 22.60 12.09
N ASP A 180 -6.36 22.23 11.68
CA ASP A 180 -6.59 21.11 10.76
C ASP A 180 -6.74 21.57 9.32
N LEU A 181 -6.10 20.83 8.43
CA LEU A 181 -6.31 20.87 6.99
C LEU A 181 -6.84 19.51 6.54
N VAL A 182 -8.03 19.50 5.96
CA VAL A 182 -8.71 18.27 5.51
C VAL A 182 -8.86 18.32 4.00
N LEU A 183 -8.15 17.43 3.29
CA LEU A 183 -8.26 17.28 1.84
C LEU A 183 -9.08 16.03 1.51
N GLU A 184 -10.15 16.22 0.75
CA GLU A 184 -10.99 15.14 0.27
C GLU A 184 -10.99 15.09 -1.24
N ILE A 185 -10.81 13.89 -1.80
CA ILE A 185 -10.85 13.65 -3.24
C ILE A 185 -11.76 12.44 -3.49
N SER A 186 -12.75 12.60 -4.36
CA SER A 186 -13.71 11.52 -4.65
C SER A 186 -14.04 11.39 -6.13
N SER A 187 -14.21 10.15 -6.59
CA SER A 187 -14.79 9.82 -7.90
C SER A 187 -16.32 9.94 -7.92
N ARG A 188 -16.96 10.10 -6.76
CA ARG A 188 -18.40 10.26 -6.60
C ARG A 188 -18.72 11.66 -6.06
N ARG A 189 -20.01 11.95 -5.88
CA ARG A 189 -20.45 13.16 -5.18
C ARG A 189 -19.92 13.12 -3.75
N LEU A 190 -19.25 14.19 -3.32
CA LEU A 190 -18.80 14.34 -1.94
C LEU A 190 -20.01 14.45 -1.00
N PRO A 191 -20.01 13.75 0.14
CA PRO A 191 -21.04 13.90 1.17
C PRO A 191 -20.89 15.25 1.87
N ASP A 192 -21.79 15.56 2.80
CA ASP A 192 -21.63 16.73 3.67
C ASP A 192 -20.31 16.63 4.47
N PRO A 193 -19.64 17.76 4.73
CA PRO A 193 -18.35 17.75 5.40
C PRO A 193 -18.49 17.25 6.84
N VAL A 194 -17.54 16.41 7.24
CA VAL A 194 -17.40 15.96 8.64
C VAL A 194 -16.31 16.80 9.28
N GLY A 195 -16.53 17.27 10.52
CA GLY A 195 -15.53 18.05 11.25
C GLY A 195 -14.25 17.27 11.49
N ALA A 196 -13.11 17.97 11.46
CA ALA A 196 -11.78 17.36 11.57
C ALA A 196 -11.60 16.52 12.84
N ASP A 197 -12.09 16.99 13.99
CA ASP A 197 -12.01 16.24 15.26
C ASP A 197 -12.67 14.87 15.16
N ARG A 198 -13.87 14.79 14.56
CA ARG A 198 -14.56 13.50 14.36
C ARG A 198 -13.81 12.58 13.41
N LEU A 199 -13.15 13.13 12.39
CA LEU A 199 -12.34 12.35 11.46
C LEU A 199 -11.10 11.79 12.16
N TRP A 200 -10.45 12.57 13.03
CA TRP A 200 -9.33 12.11 13.86
C TRP A 200 -9.76 11.03 14.86
N GLU A 201 -10.83 11.27 15.63
CA GLU A 201 -11.39 10.30 16.59
C GLU A 201 -11.72 8.96 15.91
N ALA A 202 -12.39 8.99 14.75
CA ALA A 202 -12.71 7.79 13.99
C ALA A 202 -11.45 7.06 13.49
N THR A 203 -10.44 7.81 13.04
CA THR A 203 -9.19 7.25 12.52
C THR A 203 -8.39 6.56 13.60
N GLU A 204 -8.25 7.21 14.77
CA GLU A 204 -7.61 6.64 15.97
C GLU A 204 -8.32 5.38 16.43
N HIS A 205 -9.65 5.45 16.56
CA HIS A 205 -10.46 4.33 17.01
C HIS A 205 -10.36 3.13 16.07
N ALA A 206 -10.36 3.37 14.75
CA ALA A 206 -10.17 2.31 13.77
C ALA A 206 -8.80 1.64 13.93
N TRP A 207 -7.71 2.41 14.10
CA TRP A 207 -6.36 1.83 14.30
C TRP A 207 -6.26 1.03 15.59
N ASP A 208 -6.79 1.54 16.70
CA ASP A 208 -6.80 0.82 17.98
C ASP A 208 -7.61 -0.48 17.90
N THR A 209 -8.70 -0.49 17.13
CA THR A 209 -9.54 -1.68 16.91
C THR A 209 -8.86 -2.72 16.02
N ASP A 210 -8.26 -2.29 14.91
CA ASP A 210 -7.77 -3.20 13.88
C ASP A 210 -6.40 -3.81 14.19
N VAL A 211 -5.57 -3.14 15.00
CA VAL A 211 -4.18 -3.55 15.25
C VAL A 211 -4.05 -4.23 16.61
N PRO A 212 -3.84 -5.56 16.67
CA PRO A 212 -3.66 -6.29 17.92
C PRO A 212 -2.48 -5.75 18.74
N ARG A 213 -2.50 -5.98 20.06
CA ARG A 213 -1.45 -5.50 20.98
C ARG A 213 -0.16 -6.33 20.92
N PHE A 214 -0.21 -7.58 20.46
CA PHE A 214 0.93 -8.50 20.35
C PHE A 214 1.77 -8.60 21.63
N GLU A 215 1.13 -8.63 22.81
CA GLU A 215 1.82 -8.64 24.12
C GLU A 215 2.74 -9.85 24.31
N ASN A 216 2.44 -10.96 23.63
CA ASN A 216 3.23 -12.19 23.66
C ASN A 216 4.40 -12.21 22.65
N SER A 217 4.57 -11.17 21.84
CA SER A 217 5.72 -11.06 20.93
C SER A 217 7.00 -10.67 21.69
N ILE A 218 8.15 -11.16 21.23
CA ILE A 218 9.46 -10.72 21.74
C ILE A 218 9.77 -9.25 21.39
N ALA A 219 9.06 -8.69 20.41
CA ALA A 219 9.17 -7.29 19.98
C ALA A 219 7.78 -6.71 19.69
N PRO A 220 6.94 -6.44 20.72
CA PRO A 220 5.55 -6.02 20.53
C PRO A 220 5.41 -4.74 19.71
N ARG A 221 6.28 -3.76 19.93
CA ARG A 221 6.27 -2.50 19.18
C ARG A 221 6.47 -2.72 17.68
N ASP A 222 7.49 -3.49 17.32
CA ASP A 222 7.84 -3.72 15.92
C ASP A 222 6.82 -4.63 15.24
N THR A 223 6.30 -5.62 15.96
CA THR A 223 5.22 -6.50 15.48
C THR A 223 3.94 -5.71 15.20
N ARG A 224 3.55 -4.82 16.13
CA ARG A 224 2.40 -3.91 15.95
C ARG A 224 2.59 -2.99 14.76
N HIS A 225 3.78 -2.44 14.57
CA HIS A 225 4.06 -1.57 13.44
C HIS A 225 4.01 -2.33 12.11
N ALA A 226 4.64 -3.50 12.04
CA ALA A 226 4.57 -4.37 10.86
C ALA A 226 3.12 -4.75 10.51
N TYR A 227 2.33 -5.13 11.51
CA TYR A 227 0.90 -5.42 11.31
C TYR A 227 0.12 -4.19 10.84
N ALA A 228 0.39 -3.00 11.39
CA ALA A 228 -0.26 -1.76 10.95
C ALA A 228 0.08 -1.44 9.48
N VAL A 229 1.32 -1.70 9.04
CA VAL A 229 1.72 -1.57 7.62
C VAL A 229 0.93 -2.55 6.76
N LEU A 230 0.91 -3.84 7.09
CA LEU A 230 0.14 -4.84 6.33
C LEU A 230 -1.35 -4.49 6.28
N ARG A 231 -1.93 -4.09 7.41
CA ARG A 231 -3.34 -3.65 7.49
C ARG A 231 -3.59 -2.40 6.66
N GLY A 232 -2.67 -1.45 6.66
CA GLY A 232 -2.76 -0.23 5.85
C GLY A 232 -2.69 -0.50 4.35
N LEU A 233 -1.98 -1.54 3.91
CA LEU A 233 -1.87 -1.96 2.51
C LEU A 233 -3.01 -2.90 2.06
N THR A 234 -3.85 -3.36 3.00
CA THR A 234 -4.93 -4.34 2.73
C THR A 234 -6.27 -3.65 2.54
N THR A 235 -6.86 -3.85 1.36
CA THR A 235 -8.18 -3.31 0.98
C THR A 235 -9.34 -3.97 1.71
N GLY A 236 -10.52 -3.35 1.66
CA GLY A 236 -11.75 -3.93 2.18
C GLY A 236 -12.16 -5.24 1.50
N THR A 237 -11.65 -5.52 0.29
CA THR A 237 -11.86 -6.83 -0.38
C THR A 237 -10.93 -7.92 0.17
N GLY A 238 -9.89 -7.55 0.93
CA GLY A 238 -8.88 -8.42 1.52
C GLY A 238 -7.56 -8.47 0.73
N GLY A 239 -7.51 -7.86 -0.47
CA GLY A 239 -6.30 -7.81 -1.28
C GLY A 239 -5.30 -6.79 -0.73
N MET A 240 -4.07 -7.22 -0.48
CA MET A 240 -2.95 -6.42 -0.02
C MET A 240 -2.03 -6.09 -1.18
N VAL A 241 -1.86 -4.79 -1.47
CA VAL A 241 -0.92 -4.38 -2.51
C VAL A 241 0.52 -4.61 -2.04
N ALA A 242 1.41 -5.00 -2.97
CA ALA A 242 2.82 -5.25 -2.64
C ALA A 242 3.53 -3.97 -2.18
N ALA A 243 3.20 -2.81 -2.75
CA ALA A 243 3.65 -1.51 -2.28
C ALA A 243 2.71 -0.37 -2.66
N ALA A 244 2.86 0.78 -1.99
CA ALA A 244 2.07 1.98 -2.26
C ALA A 244 2.43 2.71 -3.56
N THR A 245 3.57 2.40 -4.16
CA THR A 245 4.19 3.18 -5.25
C THR A 245 4.55 2.31 -6.45
N LEU A 246 4.95 2.96 -7.54
CA LEU A 246 5.47 2.32 -8.74
C LEU A 246 6.87 2.83 -9.05
N GLY A 247 7.61 2.08 -9.87
CA GLY A 247 8.78 2.59 -10.58
C GLY A 247 10.01 2.88 -9.72
N LEU A 248 9.99 2.53 -8.44
CA LEU A 248 11.15 2.65 -7.55
C LEU A 248 12.17 1.54 -7.83
N PRO A 249 13.48 1.84 -7.80
CA PRO A 249 14.51 0.87 -8.14
C PRO A 249 14.79 -0.15 -7.05
N GLU A 250 14.64 -1.43 -7.40
CA GLU A 250 15.27 -2.52 -6.64
C GLU A 250 16.79 -2.39 -6.65
N ARG A 251 17.35 -2.02 -7.81
CA ARG A 251 18.75 -1.69 -8.04
C ARG A 251 18.80 -0.57 -9.07
N ALA A 252 19.47 0.52 -8.70
CA ALA A 252 19.57 1.70 -9.55
C ALA A 252 20.05 1.31 -10.97
N GLU A 253 19.32 1.79 -11.98
CA GLU A 253 19.62 1.62 -13.41
C GLU A 253 19.64 0.17 -13.92
N ALA A 254 19.11 -0.79 -13.15
CA ALA A 254 19.12 -2.22 -13.52
C ALA A 254 17.88 -2.69 -14.32
N GLY A 255 16.94 -1.80 -14.65
CA GLY A 255 15.76 -2.13 -15.45
C GLY A 255 14.69 -2.98 -14.75
N ARG A 256 14.78 -3.17 -13.43
CA ARG A 256 13.82 -3.91 -12.60
C ARG A 256 13.00 -2.94 -11.74
N ASN A 257 12.09 -2.25 -12.41
CA ASN A 257 11.23 -1.22 -11.84
C ASN A 257 9.80 -1.58 -12.22
N TYR A 258 8.98 -1.94 -11.24
CA TYR A 258 7.62 -2.42 -11.49
C TYR A 258 6.58 -1.53 -10.85
N ASP A 259 5.35 -1.61 -11.35
CA ASP A 259 4.19 -1.11 -10.64
C ASP A 259 3.78 -2.13 -9.56
N TYR A 260 4.15 -1.86 -8.32
CA TYR A 260 3.90 -2.73 -7.17
C TYR A 260 2.54 -2.47 -6.50
N ARG A 261 1.68 -1.64 -7.11
CA ARG A 261 0.35 -1.28 -6.56
C ARG A 261 -0.73 -2.34 -6.81
N TYR A 262 -0.30 -3.57 -7.09
CA TYR A 262 -1.13 -4.74 -7.34
C TYR A 262 -0.94 -5.77 -6.21
N VAL A 263 -1.87 -6.71 -6.14
CA VAL A 263 -1.92 -7.78 -5.14
C VAL A 263 -1.29 -9.03 -5.73
N TRP A 264 -0.06 -9.34 -5.32
CA TRP A 264 0.58 -10.61 -5.64
C TRP A 264 0.03 -11.71 -4.73
N LEU A 265 -0.35 -12.85 -5.31
CA LEU A 265 -0.88 -13.98 -4.54
C LEU A 265 0.14 -14.50 -3.52
N ARG A 266 1.42 -14.57 -3.90
CA ARG A 266 2.52 -14.94 -3.01
C ARG A 266 2.62 -13.99 -1.81
N ASP A 267 2.69 -12.69 -2.08
CA ASP A 267 2.85 -11.66 -1.05
C ASP A 267 1.65 -11.65 -0.09
N GLN A 268 0.44 -11.87 -0.62
CA GLN A 268 -0.77 -12.09 0.15
C GLN A 268 -0.65 -13.32 1.07
N CYS A 269 -0.11 -14.43 0.58
CA CYS A 269 0.12 -15.63 1.38
C CYS A 269 1.10 -15.36 2.52
N TYR A 270 2.20 -14.64 2.28
CA TYR A 270 3.14 -14.27 3.34
C TYR A 270 2.52 -13.38 4.42
N ALA A 271 1.69 -12.42 4.05
CA ALA A 271 0.95 -11.61 5.01
C ALA A 271 -0.03 -12.45 5.85
N GLY A 272 -0.78 -13.35 5.21
CA GLY A 272 -1.70 -14.27 5.90
C GLY A 272 -0.98 -15.25 6.82
N LEU A 273 0.15 -15.82 6.38
CA LEU A 273 1.00 -16.70 7.20
C LEU A 273 1.57 -15.96 8.41
N ALA A 274 2.06 -14.73 8.24
CA ALA A 274 2.54 -13.90 9.34
C ALA A 274 1.42 -13.61 10.36
N ALA A 275 0.20 -13.33 9.87
CA ALA A 275 -0.97 -13.10 10.70
C ALA A 275 -1.48 -14.38 11.42
N ALA A 276 -1.01 -15.56 11.02
CA ALA A 276 -1.41 -16.85 11.57
C ALA A 276 -0.39 -17.47 12.55
N VAL A 277 0.76 -16.82 12.81
CA VAL A 277 1.82 -17.36 13.68
C VAL A 277 1.34 -17.57 15.12
N GLY A 278 0.52 -16.64 15.63
CA GLY A 278 -0.09 -16.70 16.96
C GLY A 278 -1.56 -17.09 16.88
N GLU A 279 -2.41 -16.26 17.46
CA GLU A 279 -3.86 -16.36 17.28
C GLU A 279 -4.25 -15.89 15.86
N PRO A 280 -5.35 -16.39 15.28
CA PRO A 280 -5.75 -16.02 13.93
C PRO A 280 -6.27 -14.57 13.90
N HIS A 281 -5.48 -13.66 13.35
CA HIS A 281 -5.85 -12.26 13.18
C HIS A 281 -6.62 -12.00 11.86
N PRO A 282 -7.41 -10.91 11.75
CA PRO A 282 -8.23 -10.62 10.56
C PRO A 282 -7.49 -10.65 9.22
N LEU A 283 -6.19 -10.32 9.19
CA LEU A 283 -5.38 -10.40 7.97
C LEU A 283 -5.26 -11.82 7.38
N LEU A 284 -5.39 -12.88 8.21
CA LEU A 284 -5.49 -14.25 7.71
C LEU A 284 -6.78 -14.45 6.90
N ASP A 285 -7.91 -13.98 7.43
CA ASP A 285 -9.22 -14.09 6.77
C ASP A 285 -9.26 -13.26 5.49
N ASP A 286 -8.65 -12.07 5.51
CA ASP A 286 -8.50 -11.20 4.34
C ASP A 286 -7.67 -11.88 3.23
N ALA A 287 -6.56 -12.54 3.61
CA ALA A 287 -5.73 -13.30 2.68
C ALA A 287 -6.45 -14.51 2.06
N LEU A 288 -7.19 -15.28 2.86
CA LEU A 288 -8.01 -16.38 2.35
C LEU A 288 -9.08 -15.87 1.39
N ARG A 289 -9.87 -14.87 1.81
CA ARG A 289 -10.96 -14.34 1.00
C ARG A 289 -10.49 -13.87 -0.37
N PHE A 290 -9.38 -13.12 -0.43
CA PHE A 290 -8.87 -12.64 -1.70
C PHE A 290 -8.32 -13.78 -2.56
N THR A 291 -7.48 -14.66 -1.99
CA THR A 291 -6.82 -15.72 -2.76
C THR A 291 -7.79 -16.81 -3.21
N THR A 292 -8.69 -17.27 -2.34
CA THR A 292 -9.77 -18.23 -2.68
C THR A 292 -10.62 -17.71 -3.83
N ALA A 293 -11.04 -16.43 -3.79
CA ALA A 293 -11.80 -15.84 -4.88
C ALA A 293 -11.01 -15.88 -6.20
N ARG A 294 -9.72 -15.50 -6.21
CA ARG A 294 -8.90 -15.54 -7.43
C ARG A 294 -8.73 -16.95 -7.98
N VAL A 295 -8.49 -17.94 -7.12
CA VAL A 295 -8.35 -19.35 -7.53
C VAL A 295 -9.64 -19.85 -8.16
N LEU A 296 -10.80 -19.59 -7.55
CA LEU A 296 -12.09 -20.06 -8.06
C LEU A 296 -12.54 -19.31 -9.33
N ASP A 297 -12.25 -18.01 -9.42
CA ASP A 297 -12.59 -17.17 -10.57
C ASP A 297 -11.78 -17.57 -11.82
N HIS A 298 -10.50 -17.95 -11.63
CA HIS A 298 -9.55 -18.06 -12.74
C HIS A 298 -9.05 -19.47 -13.05
N GLY A 299 -9.01 -20.40 -12.08
CA GLY A 299 -8.60 -21.78 -12.31
C GLY A 299 -7.23 -21.91 -13.01
N ASP A 300 -7.21 -22.55 -14.18
CA ASP A 300 -6.04 -22.71 -15.05
C ASP A 300 -5.48 -21.40 -15.63
N ARG A 301 -6.23 -20.31 -15.54
CA ARG A 301 -5.82 -18.95 -15.95
C ARG A 301 -5.47 -18.07 -14.75
N LEU A 302 -5.15 -18.67 -13.60
CA LEU A 302 -4.70 -17.94 -12.41
C LEU A 302 -3.45 -17.12 -12.74
N LEU A 303 -3.50 -15.83 -12.43
CA LEU A 303 -2.40 -14.90 -12.62
C LEU A 303 -1.60 -14.76 -11.32
N PRO A 304 -0.29 -14.49 -11.39
CA PRO A 304 0.48 -14.24 -10.18
C PRO A 304 0.05 -13.00 -9.39
N ALA A 305 -0.50 -11.98 -10.08
CA ALA A 305 -0.95 -10.75 -9.45
C ALA A 305 -2.24 -10.18 -10.07
N TYR A 306 -2.97 -9.42 -9.26
CA TYR A 306 -4.27 -8.84 -9.59
C TYR A 306 -4.36 -7.39 -9.11
N ARG A 307 -5.23 -6.60 -9.75
CA ARG A 307 -5.68 -5.33 -9.19
C ARG A 307 -6.44 -5.58 -7.88
N PRO A 308 -6.54 -4.59 -6.97
CA PRO A 308 -7.30 -4.73 -5.72
C PRO A 308 -8.76 -5.14 -5.88
N ASP A 309 -9.37 -4.81 -7.02
CA ASP A 309 -10.74 -5.21 -7.40
C ASP A 309 -10.83 -6.65 -7.94
N GLY A 310 -9.71 -7.37 -8.04
CA GLY A 310 -9.62 -8.73 -8.56
C GLY A 310 -9.44 -8.85 -10.07
N THR A 311 -9.45 -7.73 -10.80
CA THR A 311 -9.22 -7.76 -12.26
C THR A 311 -7.73 -7.86 -12.61
N PRO A 312 -7.35 -8.37 -13.79
CA PRO A 312 -5.95 -8.40 -14.21
C PRO A 312 -5.31 -7.01 -14.25
N PRO A 313 -4.02 -6.84 -13.88
CA PRO A 313 -3.31 -5.58 -14.05
C PRO A 313 -3.24 -5.19 -15.53
N PRO A 314 -3.17 -3.89 -15.87
CA PRO A 314 -2.90 -3.47 -17.24
C PRO A 314 -1.47 -3.82 -17.65
N GLY A 315 -1.25 -4.01 -18.96
CA GLY A 315 0.09 -4.14 -19.51
C GLY A 315 0.93 -2.87 -19.30
N GLU A 316 2.25 -3.01 -19.33
CA GLU A 316 3.18 -1.93 -19.04
C GLU A 316 3.10 -0.79 -20.05
N THR A 317 3.17 0.45 -19.57
CA THR A 317 3.20 1.67 -20.38
C THR A 317 4.11 2.71 -19.71
N ARG A 318 4.84 3.49 -20.50
CA ARG A 318 5.65 4.61 -19.98
C ARG A 318 4.79 5.87 -19.77
N LEU A 319 5.12 6.63 -18.73
CA LEU A 319 4.42 7.87 -18.39
C LEU A 319 5.04 9.12 -19.03
N ASP A 320 6.22 9.00 -19.65
CA ASP A 320 7.06 10.09 -20.16
C ASP A 320 7.49 11.06 -19.05
N LEU A 321 7.81 10.51 -17.88
CA LEU A 321 8.26 11.27 -16.70
C LEU A 321 9.73 10.95 -16.39
N PRO A 322 10.45 11.85 -15.66
CA PRO A 322 11.84 11.60 -15.27
C PRO A 322 12.04 10.29 -14.48
N GLY A 323 11.03 9.84 -13.72
CA GLY A 323 11.15 8.73 -12.80
C GLY A 323 11.79 9.15 -11.46
N TYR A 324 11.70 8.27 -10.46
CA TYR A 324 12.51 8.42 -9.25
C TYR A 324 14.00 8.24 -9.60
N PRO A 325 14.96 8.93 -8.97
CA PRO A 325 16.38 8.75 -9.26
C PRO A 325 16.82 7.27 -9.28
N GLY A 326 17.29 6.81 -10.44
CA GLY A 326 17.71 5.42 -10.68
C GLY A 326 16.56 4.42 -11.00
N GLY A 327 15.30 4.88 -10.96
CA GLY A 327 14.10 4.11 -11.27
C GLY A 327 13.57 4.31 -12.69
N ALA A 328 12.31 3.93 -12.93
CA ALA A 328 11.63 4.12 -14.21
C ALA A 328 10.20 4.64 -14.03
N ASP A 329 9.61 5.15 -15.10
CA ASP A 329 8.28 5.75 -15.16
C ASP A 329 7.24 4.80 -15.76
N ILE A 330 7.26 3.52 -15.34
CA ILE A 330 6.40 2.46 -15.87
C ILE A 330 5.18 2.29 -14.97
N VAL A 331 3.99 2.31 -15.59
CA VAL A 331 2.71 1.91 -14.98
C VAL A 331 2.25 0.60 -15.60
N GLY A 332 1.55 -0.24 -14.85
CA GLY A 332 1.17 -1.58 -15.32
C GLY A 332 2.24 -2.64 -15.05
N ASN A 333 1.95 -3.87 -15.44
CA ASN A 333 2.83 -5.00 -15.19
C ASN A 333 2.68 -6.08 -16.28
N HIS A 334 3.78 -6.75 -16.63
CA HIS A 334 3.82 -7.84 -17.61
C HIS A 334 3.46 -9.22 -17.01
N VAL A 335 3.17 -9.29 -15.70
CA VAL A 335 2.76 -10.50 -14.96
C VAL A 335 1.60 -11.28 -15.59
N ASN A 336 0.78 -10.64 -16.43
CA ASN A 336 -0.34 -11.26 -17.14
C ASN A 336 0.05 -12.39 -18.11
N SER A 337 1.32 -12.47 -18.51
CA SER A 337 1.83 -13.53 -19.39
C SER A 337 2.61 -14.61 -18.65
N GLN A 338 2.57 -14.63 -17.32
CA GLN A 338 3.39 -15.52 -16.49
C GLN A 338 2.54 -16.57 -15.78
N PHE A 339 3.16 -17.73 -15.57
CA PHE A 339 2.73 -18.74 -14.62
C PHE A 339 3.80 -18.85 -13.53
N GLN A 340 3.36 -18.89 -12.27
CA GLN A 340 4.23 -19.03 -11.09
C GLN A 340 3.83 -20.25 -10.27
N LEU A 341 4.68 -21.27 -10.28
CA LEU A 341 4.44 -22.50 -9.54
C LEU A 341 4.62 -22.29 -8.02
N ASP A 342 5.52 -21.39 -7.61
CA ASP A 342 5.79 -21.09 -6.20
C ASP A 342 4.52 -20.58 -5.49
N ALA A 343 3.78 -19.68 -6.13
CA ALA A 343 2.53 -19.14 -5.59
C ALA A 343 1.50 -20.23 -5.24
N LEU A 344 1.43 -21.32 -6.02
CA LEU A 344 0.57 -22.47 -5.72
C LEU A 344 1.01 -23.19 -4.43
N GLY A 345 2.31 -23.35 -4.23
CA GLY A 345 2.86 -23.89 -2.98
C GLY A 345 2.54 -23.00 -1.78
N GLU A 346 2.64 -21.68 -1.94
CA GLU A 346 2.32 -20.71 -0.88
C GLU A 346 0.84 -20.69 -0.53
N LEU A 347 -0.05 -20.84 -1.51
CA LEU A 347 -1.50 -20.99 -1.28
C LEU A 347 -1.80 -22.20 -0.41
N LEU A 348 -1.16 -23.35 -0.67
CA LEU A 348 -1.32 -24.54 0.18
C LEU A 348 -0.80 -24.32 1.61
N GLN A 349 0.29 -23.56 1.78
CA GLN A 349 0.80 -23.19 3.11
C GLN A 349 -0.19 -22.29 3.85
N LEU A 350 -0.75 -21.28 3.18
CA LEU A 350 -1.79 -20.40 3.73
C LEU A 350 -3.01 -21.20 4.16
N HIS A 351 -3.50 -22.12 3.30
CA HIS A 351 -4.65 -22.96 3.61
C HIS A 351 -4.37 -23.89 4.79
N ALA A 352 -3.16 -24.47 4.88
CA ALA A 352 -2.77 -25.27 6.04
C ALA A 352 -2.72 -24.43 7.34
N ALA A 353 -2.25 -23.18 7.27
CA ALA A 353 -2.25 -22.27 8.42
C ALA A 353 -3.67 -21.92 8.87
N ALA A 354 -4.56 -21.65 7.92
CA ALA A 354 -5.98 -21.43 8.18
C ALA A 354 -6.67 -22.67 8.78
N ALA A 355 -6.34 -23.86 8.29
CA ALA A 355 -6.89 -25.12 8.77
C ALA A 355 -6.54 -25.38 10.24
N ARG A 356 -5.29 -25.11 10.65
CA ARG A 356 -4.85 -25.20 12.06
C ARG A 356 -5.68 -24.34 13.00
N HIS A 357 -6.17 -23.21 12.49
CA HIS A 357 -7.02 -22.28 13.22
C HIS A 357 -8.52 -22.50 13.01
N GLY A 358 -8.92 -23.56 12.30
CA GLY A 358 -10.32 -23.86 12.00
C GLY A 358 -11.01 -22.80 11.11
N ARG A 359 -10.24 -22.09 10.28
CA ARG A 359 -10.74 -20.96 9.46
C ARG A 359 -11.15 -21.34 8.03
N LEU A 360 -10.89 -22.56 7.57
CA LEU A 360 -11.25 -22.99 6.20
C LEU A 360 -12.74 -23.33 6.05
N ASP A 361 -13.40 -22.66 5.11
CA ASP A 361 -14.78 -22.94 4.71
C ASP A 361 -14.88 -23.95 3.54
N ALA A 362 -16.03 -24.00 2.85
CA ALA A 362 -16.25 -24.90 1.72
C ALA A 362 -15.59 -24.41 0.42
N ASP A 363 -15.61 -23.10 0.17
CA ASP A 363 -15.01 -22.50 -1.02
C ASP A 363 -13.49 -22.58 -0.94
N ASP A 364 -12.90 -22.39 0.25
CA ASP A 364 -11.46 -22.58 0.46
C ASP A 364 -11.01 -24.03 0.16
N ARG A 365 -11.86 -25.02 0.49
CA ARG A 365 -11.59 -26.43 0.17
C ARG A 365 -11.68 -26.70 -1.33
N LEU A 366 -12.64 -26.10 -2.02
CA LEU A 366 -12.71 -26.17 -3.48
C LEU A 366 -11.49 -25.51 -4.13
N ALA A 367 -11.08 -24.34 -3.65
CA ALA A 367 -9.86 -23.66 -4.12
C ALA A 367 -8.62 -24.52 -3.86
N THR A 368 -8.54 -25.20 -2.71
CA THR A 368 -7.47 -26.16 -2.41
C THR A 368 -7.40 -27.26 -3.48
N ASP A 369 -8.54 -27.83 -3.87
CA ASP A 369 -8.61 -28.89 -4.88
C ASP A 369 -8.13 -28.38 -6.25
N VAL A 370 -8.50 -27.15 -6.62
CA VAL A 370 -8.02 -26.50 -7.85
C VAL A 370 -6.50 -26.32 -7.81
N VAL A 371 -5.94 -25.77 -6.74
CA VAL A 371 -4.49 -25.56 -6.58
C VAL A 371 -3.73 -26.88 -6.68
N LEU A 372 -4.22 -27.95 -6.05
CA LEU A 372 -3.63 -29.29 -6.12
C LEU A 372 -3.64 -29.87 -7.53
N GLY A 373 -4.73 -29.64 -8.29
CA GLY A 373 -4.83 -29.99 -9.69
C GLY A 373 -3.75 -29.31 -10.52
N LEU A 374 -3.61 -27.99 -10.39
CA LEU A 374 -2.61 -27.20 -11.12
C LEU A 374 -1.18 -27.61 -10.79
N ILE A 375 -0.86 -27.88 -9.51
CA ILE A 375 0.46 -28.41 -9.14
C ILE A 375 0.68 -29.77 -9.80
N THR A 376 -0.30 -30.67 -9.75
CA THR A 376 -0.17 -32.02 -10.32
C THR A 376 0.09 -31.97 -11.83
N GLU A 377 -0.55 -31.04 -12.53
CA GLU A 377 -0.43 -30.87 -13.98
C GLU A 377 0.88 -30.19 -14.41
N HIS A 378 1.36 -29.20 -13.65
CA HIS A 378 2.41 -28.29 -14.15
C HIS A 378 3.74 -28.33 -13.39
N TRP A 379 3.89 -29.12 -12.32
CA TRP A 379 5.10 -29.06 -11.48
C TRP A 379 6.40 -29.40 -12.23
N ASP A 380 6.36 -30.10 -13.36
CA ASP A 380 7.54 -30.50 -14.14
C ASP A 380 7.92 -29.53 -15.27
N ALA A 381 7.08 -28.53 -15.57
CA ALA A 381 7.26 -27.57 -16.67
C ALA A 381 8.04 -26.29 -16.25
N PRO A 382 8.91 -25.72 -17.11
CA PRO A 382 9.53 -24.41 -16.85
C PRO A 382 8.50 -23.30 -16.59
N GLU A 383 8.83 -22.35 -15.72
CA GLU A 383 7.92 -21.28 -15.27
C GLU A 383 8.71 -20.06 -14.75
N ALA A 384 8.04 -18.95 -14.48
CA ALA A 384 8.71 -17.66 -14.24
C ALA A 384 9.43 -17.56 -12.89
N GLY A 385 9.05 -18.40 -11.93
CA GLY A 385 9.57 -18.42 -10.57
C GLY A 385 9.24 -17.14 -9.77
N ILE A 386 9.66 -17.14 -8.51
CA ILE A 386 9.38 -16.04 -7.56
C ILE A 386 9.90 -14.67 -8.02
N TRP A 387 10.97 -14.65 -8.81
CA TRP A 387 11.62 -13.42 -9.27
C TRP A 387 11.11 -12.93 -10.64
N GLU A 388 10.11 -13.59 -11.22
CA GLU A 388 9.48 -13.15 -12.49
C GLU A 388 10.48 -13.02 -13.63
N LEU A 389 11.38 -14.00 -13.71
CA LEU A 389 12.43 -14.05 -14.72
C LEU A 389 11.94 -14.83 -15.94
N GLN A 390 12.88 -15.33 -16.75
CA GLN A 390 12.55 -16.24 -17.83
C GLN A 390 12.08 -17.60 -17.30
N ASP A 391 11.26 -18.28 -18.10
CA ASP A 391 10.73 -19.60 -17.76
C ASP A 391 11.86 -20.63 -17.65
N GLU A 392 12.07 -21.14 -16.44
CA GLU A 392 13.10 -22.14 -16.13
C GLU A 392 12.55 -23.17 -15.13
N TRP A 393 13.31 -24.25 -14.97
CA TRP A 393 13.01 -25.24 -13.95
C TRP A 393 13.50 -24.77 -12.57
N TRP A 394 12.75 -23.88 -11.92
CA TRP A 394 13.17 -23.27 -10.66
C TRP A 394 13.05 -24.22 -9.47
N THR A 395 14.19 -24.51 -8.81
CA THR A 395 14.26 -25.31 -7.58
C THR A 395 13.36 -24.75 -6.48
N HIS A 396 13.39 -23.43 -6.27
CA HIS A 396 12.61 -22.75 -5.23
C HIS A 396 11.11 -23.05 -5.35
N SER A 397 10.54 -22.93 -6.55
CA SER A 397 9.10 -23.11 -6.78
C SER A 397 8.65 -24.53 -6.42
N ARG A 398 9.45 -25.54 -6.76
CA ARG A 398 9.15 -26.93 -6.41
C ARG A 398 9.26 -27.15 -4.91
N LEU A 399 10.25 -26.55 -4.25
CA LEU A 399 10.38 -26.63 -2.79
C LEU A 399 9.21 -25.93 -2.07
N ALA A 400 8.68 -24.82 -2.61
CA ALA A 400 7.47 -24.19 -2.10
C ALA A 400 6.26 -25.14 -2.22
N CYS A 401 6.09 -25.82 -3.36
CA CYS A 401 5.05 -26.86 -3.49
C CYS A 401 5.25 -28.02 -2.50
N VAL A 402 6.48 -28.51 -2.32
CA VAL A 402 6.78 -29.56 -1.33
C VAL A 402 6.41 -29.11 0.08
N ALA A 403 6.74 -27.87 0.45
CA ALA A 403 6.39 -27.29 1.74
C ALA A 403 4.87 -27.19 1.93
N GLY A 404 4.17 -26.65 0.92
CA GLY A 404 2.70 -26.53 0.91
C GLY A 404 1.98 -27.86 1.00
N LEU A 405 2.36 -28.85 0.18
CA LEU A 405 1.80 -30.20 0.19
C LEU A 405 1.97 -30.87 1.55
N ARG A 406 3.17 -30.78 2.15
CA ARG A 406 3.46 -31.36 3.49
C ARG A 406 2.75 -30.61 4.61
N ALA A 407 2.61 -29.29 4.50
CA ALA A 407 1.85 -28.51 5.46
C ALA A 407 0.38 -28.93 5.45
N LEU A 408 -0.24 -28.96 4.27
CA LEU A 408 -1.64 -29.33 4.12
C LEU A 408 -1.91 -30.80 4.46
N ALA A 409 -0.99 -31.72 4.16
CA ALA A 409 -1.13 -33.13 4.48
C ALA A 409 -1.41 -33.43 5.96
N ARG A 410 -0.94 -32.54 6.87
CA ARG A 410 -1.16 -32.65 8.31
C ARG A 410 -2.55 -32.20 8.76
N GLU A 411 -3.24 -31.43 7.91
CA GLU A 411 -4.50 -30.76 8.23
C GLU A 411 -5.72 -31.41 7.54
N VAL A 412 -5.50 -32.49 6.78
CA VAL A 412 -6.54 -33.24 6.04
C VAL A 412 -6.63 -34.69 6.52
N PRO A 413 -7.72 -35.43 6.20
CA PRO A 413 -7.85 -36.84 6.59
C PRO A 413 -6.67 -37.71 6.12
N ALA A 414 -6.29 -38.70 6.93
CA ALA A 414 -5.05 -39.47 6.77
C ALA A 414 -4.83 -40.08 5.37
N HIS A 415 -5.88 -40.57 4.70
CA HIS A 415 -5.76 -41.11 3.34
C HIS A 415 -5.28 -40.04 2.35
N ARG A 416 -5.90 -38.86 2.40
CA ARG A 416 -5.57 -37.72 1.55
C ARG A 416 -4.22 -37.13 1.93
N GLY A 417 -3.90 -37.08 3.22
CA GLY A 417 -2.59 -36.66 3.71
C GLY A 417 -1.45 -37.54 3.19
N ALA A 418 -1.66 -38.85 3.08
CA ALA A 418 -0.69 -39.78 2.50
C ALA A 418 -0.48 -39.53 1.00
N GLU A 419 -1.54 -39.27 0.23
CA GLU A 419 -1.46 -38.92 -1.19
C GLU A 419 -0.65 -37.63 -1.41
N LEU A 420 -0.98 -36.57 -0.65
CA LEU A 420 -0.26 -35.29 -0.71
C LEU A 420 1.23 -35.44 -0.34
N SER A 421 1.53 -36.25 0.68
CA SER A 421 2.91 -36.53 1.08
C SER A 421 3.68 -37.30 0.00
N GLY A 422 3.03 -38.28 -0.65
CA GLY A 422 3.62 -39.02 -1.76
C GLY A 422 3.93 -38.14 -2.97
N LEU A 423 3.04 -37.19 -3.30
CA LEU A 423 3.31 -36.19 -4.33
C LEU A 423 4.49 -35.29 -3.93
N ALA A 424 4.53 -34.81 -2.69
CA ALA A 424 5.63 -34.00 -2.19
C ALA A 424 6.98 -34.72 -2.28
N ASP A 425 7.02 -36.01 -1.93
CA ASP A 425 8.25 -36.82 -2.00
C ASP A 425 8.70 -37.05 -3.45
N LYS A 426 7.76 -37.24 -4.38
CA LYS A 426 8.06 -37.31 -5.82
C LYS A 426 8.68 -36.00 -6.34
N LEU A 427 8.06 -34.86 -6.02
CA LEU A 427 8.56 -33.53 -6.40
C LEU A 427 9.97 -33.31 -5.81
N LEU A 428 10.17 -33.62 -4.53
CA LEU A 428 11.46 -33.46 -3.86
C LEU A 428 12.56 -34.35 -4.47
N ALA A 429 12.25 -35.60 -4.78
CA ALA A 429 13.19 -36.52 -5.40
C ALA A 429 13.64 -36.04 -6.79
N GLU A 430 12.70 -35.63 -7.63
CA GLU A 430 13.02 -35.08 -8.97
C GLU A 430 13.81 -33.77 -8.85
N THR A 431 13.41 -32.88 -7.93
CA THR A 431 14.12 -31.61 -7.65
C THR A 431 15.56 -31.86 -7.24
N THR A 432 15.78 -32.83 -6.36
CA THR A 432 17.11 -33.22 -5.90
C THR A 432 17.94 -33.74 -7.09
N ALA A 433 17.37 -34.62 -7.92
CA ALA A 433 18.08 -35.23 -9.03
C ALA A 433 18.47 -34.25 -10.15
N ARG A 434 17.72 -33.15 -10.33
CA ARG A 434 18.02 -32.14 -11.36
C ARG A 434 18.98 -31.05 -10.91
N CYS A 435 18.99 -30.72 -9.62
CA CYS A 435 19.64 -29.51 -9.11
C CYS A 435 20.87 -29.76 -8.23
N LEU A 436 21.13 -31.01 -7.83
CA LEU A 436 22.29 -31.45 -7.05
C LEU A 436 22.98 -32.59 -7.79
#